data_AF-A0A6V8CC72-F1
#
_entry.id   AF-A0A6V8CC72-F1
#
_cell.length_a   1.000
_cell.length_b   1.000
_cell.length_c   1.000
_cell.angle_alpha   90.00
_cell.angle_beta   90.00
_cell.angle_gamma   90.00
#
_symmetry.space_group_name_H-M   'P 1'
#
loop_
_entity.id
_entity.type
_entity.pdbx_description
1 polymer ?
#
loop_
_entity_poly.entity_id
_entity_poly.type
_entity_poly.pdbx_seq_one_letter_code
_entity_poly.pdbx_strand_id
1 'polypeptide(L)'
;PLASAPADLNAEEPPAPPPLAVDAEVRRLRGALSTAQATIEALEEPQVPPAVLEDIVVPQHVVADFARMGRWLVHEDLGRATMGGMAMLHPDVQGAVVSTRMLTMMPRIDERSLVAGRLGMGAPRGARDDWRLLEVLLASVSMATGGPAAVIHAHGPYTTAMSCEKDLIVLQPIDAIGKKHIGRIIIVEPDDQDQDAFLRQAVEALQQGGMRCVVVRGHGAYAVGADLTQAWSNASMVEHSMRVAMLPRQANLKT
;
A
#
# COMPACT_ATOMS: atom_id res chain seq x y z
N PRO A 1 -39.95 -58.64 5.07
CA PRO A 1 -41.06 -57.67 5.30
C PRO A 1 -40.62 -56.55 6.26
N LEU A 2 -40.00 -55.50 5.71
CA LEU A 2 -39.93 -54.20 6.37
C LEU A 2 -40.71 -53.24 5.49
N ALA A 3 -41.88 -52.84 5.95
CA ALA A 3 -42.67 -51.81 5.29
C ALA A 3 -41.94 -50.47 5.44
N SER A 4 -41.55 -49.85 4.32
CA SER A 4 -41.15 -48.46 4.29
C SER A 4 -42.35 -47.60 4.68
N ALA A 5 -42.24 -46.86 5.79
CA ALA A 5 -43.22 -45.85 6.15
C ALA A 5 -43.34 -44.84 4.98
N PRO A 6 -44.56 -44.40 4.63
CA PRO A 6 -44.71 -43.37 3.61
C PRO A 6 -44.01 -42.11 4.10
N ALA A 7 -43.18 -41.48 3.26
CA ALA A 7 -42.71 -40.13 3.52
C ALA A 7 -43.96 -39.25 3.68
N ASP A 8 -44.07 -38.60 4.82
CA ASP A 8 -45.19 -37.74 5.15
C ASP A 8 -45.17 -36.54 4.18
N LEU A 9 -45.94 -36.64 3.09
CA LEU A 9 -46.08 -35.61 2.06
C LEU A 9 -46.87 -34.38 2.58
N ASN A 10 -47.24 -34.38 3.86
CA ASN A 10 -47.92 -33.31 4.57
C ASN A 10 -47.06 -32.71 5.70
N ALA A 11 -45.74 -32.66 5.53
CA ALA A 11 -44.94 -31.74 6.35
C ALA A 11 -45.37 -30.30 6.00
N GLU A 12 -46.37 -29.78 6.72
CA GLU A 12 -46.79 -28.38 6.64
C GLU A 12 -45.53 -27.51 6.75
N GLU A 13 -45.28 -26.74 5.70
CA GLU A 13 -44.27 -25.71 5.70
C GLU A 13 -44.54 -24.82 6.93
N PRO A 14 -43.55 -24.57 7.81
CA PRO A 14 -43.81 -23.87 9.05
C PRO A 14 -44.51 -22.54 8.75
N PRO A 15 -45.55 -22.17 9.52
CA PRO A 15 -46.36 -21.02 9.22
C PRO A 15 -45.48 -19.78 9.10
N ALA A 16 -45.73 -18.98 8.06
CA ALA A 16 -44.99 -17.74 7.83
C ALA A 16 -44.97 -16.93 9.13
N PRO A 17 -43.79 -16.40 9.54
CA PRO A 17 -43.68 -15.67 10.79
C PRO A 17 -44.69 -14.51 10.81
N PRO A 18 -45.29 -14.21 11.97
CA PRO A 18 -46.31 -13.17 12.06
C PRO A 18 -45.73 -11.83 11.57
N PRO A 19 -46.55 -10.96 10.93
CA PRO A 19 -46.08 -9.70 10.35
C PRO A 19 -45.22 -8.85 11.31
N LEU A 20 -45.57 -8.85 12.60
CA LEU A 20 -44.82 -8.17 13.66
C LEU A 20 -43.40 -8.73 13.88
N ALA A 21 -43.18 -10.03 13.69
CA ALA A 21 -41.86 -10.65 13.78
C ALA A 21 -41.00 -10.29 12.56
N VAL A 22 -41.61 -10.21 11.37
CA VAL A 22 -40.95 -9.73 10.15
C VAL A 22 -40.57 -8.25 10.28
N ASP A 23 -41.48 -7.41 10.78
CA ASP A 23 -41.21 -5.98 11.00
C ASP A 23 -40.12 -5.72 12.06
N ALA A 24 -40.10 -6.53 13.13
CA ALA A 24 -39.05 -6.48 14.14
C ALA A 24 -37.69 -6.87 13.55
N GLU A 25 -37.64 -7.91 12.73
CA GLU A 25 -36.42 -8.36 12.07
C GLU A 25 -35.93 -7.35 11.03
N VAL A 26 -36.83 -6.79 10.21
CA VAL A 26 -36.49 -5.71 9.27
C VAL A 26 -35.93 -4.49 10.01
N ARG A 27 -36.49 -4.13 11.17
CA ARG A 27 -35.97 -3.02 12.00
C ARG A 27 -34.58 -3.35 12.55
N ARG A 28 -34.36 -4.58 13.01
CA ARG A 28 -33.05 -5.05 13.50
C ARG A 28 -32.00 -4.99 12.40
N LEU A 29 -32.32 -5.50 11.21
CA LEU A 29 -31.42 -5.48 10.04
C LEU A 29 -31.09 -4.05 9.60
N ARG A 30 -32.08 -3.15 9.57
CA ARG A 30 -31.84 -1.73 9.27
C ARG A 30 -30.91 -1.07 10.29
N GLY A 31 -31.07 -1.37 11.58
CA GLY A 31 -30.18 -0.88 12.63
C GLY A 31 -28.75 -1.41 12.49
N ALA A 32 -28.60 -2.71 12.21
CA ALA A 32 -27.30 -3.33 11.96
C ALA A 32 -26.62 -2.72 10.73
N LEU A 33 -27.36 -2.51 9.62
CA LEU A 33 -26.85 -1.88 8.41
C LEU A 33 -26.39 -0.44 8.65
N SER A 34 -27.18 0.36 9.37
CA SER A 34 -26.80 1.74 9.72
C SER A 34 -25.53 1.79 10.58
N THR A 35 -25.37 0.85 11.51
CA THR A 35 -24.17 0.74 12.34
C THR A 35 -22.95 0.35 11.50
N ALA A 36 -23.12 -0.61 10.58
CA ALA A 36 -22.07 -1.02 9.65
C ALA A 36 -21.65 0.14 8.74
N GLN A 37 -22.61 0.90 8.19
CA GLN A 37 -22.34 2.07 7.37
C GLN A 37 -21.53 3.12 8.13
N ALA A 38 -21.93 3.49 9.35
CA ALA A 38 -21.19 4.45 10.17
C ALA A 38 -19.75 3.98 10.47
N THR A 39 -19.56 2.66 10.65
CA THR A 39 -18.23 2.07 10.86
C THR A 39 -17.37 2.16 9.60
N ILE A 40 -17.94 1.87 8.43
CA ILE A 40 -17.25 1.96 7.13
C ILE A 40 -16.87 3.41 6.85
N GLU A 41 -17.79 4.36 7.02
CA GLU A 41 -17.53 5.79 6.83
C GLU A 41 -16.38 6.27 7.74
N ALA A 42 -16.36 5.85 9.01
CA ALA A 42 -15.25 6.19 9.91
C ALA A 42 -13.90 5.56 9.49
N LEU A 43 -13.93 4.42 8.80
CA LEU A 43 -12.74 3.76 8.25
C LEU A 43 -12.28 4.36 6.92
N GLU A 44 -13.17 4.92 6.09
CA GLU A 44 -12.82 5.55 4.83
C GLU A 44 -12.47 7.04 5.03
N GLU A 45 -13.16 7.72 5.93
CA GLU A 45 -12.94 9.12 6.30
C GLU A 45 -12.53 9.25 7.77
N PRO A 46 -11.26 8.90 8.08
CA PRO A 46 -10.77 8.99 9.45
C PRO A 46 -10.79 10.44 9.91
N GLN A 47 -11.46 10.70 11.03
CA GLN A 47 -11.49 11.99 11.70
C GLN A 47 -10.16 12.19 12.47
N VAL A 48 -9.12 12.63 11.77
CA VAL A 48 -7.78 12.89 12.32
C VAL A 48 -7.50 14.39 12.39
N PRO A 49 -6.86 14.90 13.45
CA PRO A 49 -6.44 16.30 13.50
C PRO A 49 -5.24 16.55 12.55
N PRO A 50 -4.96 17.81 12.20
CA PRO A 50 -3.69 18.15 11.55
C PRO A 50 -2.50 17.82 12.47
N ALA A 51 -1.37 17.42 11.87
CA ALA A 51 -0.15 17.14 12.63
C ALA A 51 0.74 18.39 12.66
N VAL A 52 1.23 18.76 13.85
CA VAL A 52 2.23 19.82 14.00
C VAL A 52 3.57 19.15 14.29
N LEU A 53 4.47 19.19 13.31
CA LEU A 53 5.75 18.47 13.30
C LEU A 53 6.88 19.50 13.15
N GLU A 54 7.45 19.91 14.30
CA GLU A 54 8.42 21.00 14.37
C GLU A 54 7.86 22.32 13.78
N ASP A 55 8.44 22.82 12.68
CA ASP A 55 7.99 24.02 11.96
C ASP A 55 7.01 23.72 10.81
N ILE A 56 6.64 22.45 10.61
CA ILE A 56 5.79 22.01 9.49
C ILE A 56 4.41 21.58 10.03
N VAL A 57 3.35 22.20 9.51
CA VAL A 57 1.96 21.83 9.80
C VAL A 57 1.43 20.97 8.66
N VAL A 58 1.23 19.69 8.92
CA VAL A 58 0.63 18.74 7.98
C VAL A 58 -0.90 18.85 8.04
N PRO A 59 -1.58 19.21 6.93
CA PRO A 59 -3.02 19.35 6.90
C PRO A 59 -3.75 18.05 7.26
N GLN A 60 -4.94 18.18 7.86
CA GLN A 60 -5.80 17.04 8.21
C GLN A 60 -6.04 16.08 7.04
N HIS A 61 -6.27 16.61 5.82
CA HIS A 61 -6.54 15.75 4.66
C HIS A 61 -5.33 14.87 4.30
N VAL A 62 -4.11 15.38 4.45
CA VAL A 62 -2.87 14.61 4.26
C VAL A 62 -2.76 13.52 5.33
N VAL A 63 -2.99 13.86 6.60
CA VAL A 63 -3.00 12.84 7.68
C VAL A 63 -4.04 11.75 7.38
N ALA A 64 -5.22 12.13 6.90
CA ALA A 64 -6.28 11.21 6.52
C ALA A 64 -5.90 10.33 5.32
N ASP A 65 -5.19 10.86 4.32
CA ASP A 65 -4.66 10.09 3.19
C ASP A 65 -3.67 9.01 3.65
N PHE A 66 -2.72 9.37 4.52
CA PHE A 66 -1.80 8.40 5.12
C PHE A 66 -2.56 7.33 5.92
N ALA A 67 -3.56 7.74 6.71
CA ALA A 67 -4.37 6.82 7.51
C ALA A 67 -5.16 5.83 6.65
N ARG A 68 -5.82 6.30 5.58
CA ARG A 68 -6.47 5.43 4.60
C ARG A 68 -5.46 4.49 3.96
N MET A 69 -4.37 5.05 3.45
CA MET A 69 -3.40 4.29 2.67
C MET A 69 -2.72 3.19 3.51
N GLY A 70 -2.44 3.45 4.78
CA GLY A 70 -1.90 2.43 5.68
C GLY A 70 -2.82 1.22 5.86
N ARG A 71 -4.16 1.42 5.85
CA ARG A 71 -5.12 0.31 5.84
C ARG A 71 -5.10 -0.46 4.53
N TRP A 72 -5.08 0.25 3.40
CA TRP A 72 -5.02 -0.36 2.07
C TRP A 72 -3.75 -1.18 1.84
N LEU A 73 -2.60 -0.73 2.32
CA LEU A 73 -1.35 -1.50 2.21
C LEU A 73 -1.42 -2.84 2.94
N VAL A 74 -2.04 -2.88 4.11
CA VAL A 74 -2.23 -4.13 4.86
C VAL A 74 -3.29 -5.01 4.18
N HIS A 75 -4.35 -4.41 3.65
CA HIS A 75 -5.42 -5.13 2.94
C HIS A 75 -4.89 -5.84 1.68
N GLU A 76 -4.06 -5.17 0.90
CA GLU A 76 -3.47 -5.69 -0.35
C GLU A 76 -2.24 -6.59 -0.14
N ASP A 77 -1.89 -6.92 1.11
CA ASP A 77 -0.68 -7.68 1.48
C ASP A 77 0.63 -7.06 0.96
N LEU A 78 0.64 -5.72 0.86
CA LEU A 78 1.83 -4.91 0.53
C LEU A 78 2.66 -4.55 1.76
N GLY A 79 2.19 -4.91 2.95
CA GLY A 79 2.86 -4.74 4.23
C GLY A 79 2.06 -5.38 5.36
N ARG A 80 2.71 -5.64 6.50
CA ARG A 80 2.08 -6.21 7.70
C ARG A 80 2.57 -5.50 8.94
N ALA A 81 1.67 -5.24 9.89
CA ALA A 81 1.98 -4.56 11.14
C ALA A 81 2.76 -3.24 10.91
N THR A 82 4.07 -3.25 11.15
CA THR A 82 4.97 -2.09 10.98
C THR A 82 5.81 -2.13 9.70
N MET A 83 5.66 -3.16 8.87
CA MET A 83 6.36 -3.29 7.60
C MET A 83 5.74 -2.37 6.55
N GLY A 84 6.61 -1.85 5.69
CA GLY A 84 6.25 -0.86 4.69
C GLY A 84 6.34 0.55 5.24
N GLY A 85 6.07 1.51 4.37
CA GLY A 85 6.10 2.91 4.71
C GLY A 85 5.68 3.75 3.52
N MET A 86 5.44 5.02 3.77
CA MET A 86 5.09 5.94 2.70
C MET A 86 5.60 7.34 3.01
N ALA A 87 5.84 8.10 1.96
CA ALA A 87 6.21 9.50 2.05
C ALA A 87 5.67 10.27 0.84
N MET A 88 5.49 11.56 1.01
CA MET A 88 5.14 12.47 -0.07
C MET A 88 5.75 13.85 0.16
N LEU A 89 5.85 14.62 -0.91
CA LEU A 89 6.10 16.06 -0.79
C LEU A 89 4.87 16.73 -0.19
N HIS A 90 5.11 17.66 0.72
CA HIS A 90 4.05 18.45 1.32
C HIS A 90 3.37 19.29 0.23
N PRO A 91 2.03 19.30 0.14
CA PRO A 91 1.31 20.01 -0.93
C PRO A 91 1.54 21.53 -0.87
N ASP A 92 1.54 22.10 0.34
CA ASP A 92 1.59 23.56 0.54
C ASP A 92 2.97 24.12 0.93
N VAL A 93 3.92 23.28 1.31
CA VAL A 93 5.23 23.71 1.83
C VAL A 93 6.31 23.15 0.93
N GLN A 94 6.86 24.03 0.08
CA GLN A 94 7.86 23.63 -0.90
C GLN A 94 9.10 23.01 -0.22
N GLY A 95 9.54 21.87 -0.76
CA GLY A 95 10.70 21.14 -0.27
C GLY A 95 10.50 20.43 1.06
N ALA A 96 9.30 20.49 1.67
CA ALA A 96 8.98 19.68 2.83
C ALA A 96 8.55 18.27 2.42
N VAL A 97 8.99 17.28 3.19
CA VAL A 97 8.66 15.86 3.04
C VAL A 97 7.85 15.45 4.27
N VAL A 98 6.76 14.73 4.05
CA VAL A 98 5.98 14.08 5.09
C VAL A 98 6.14 12.57 4.91
N SER A 99 6.43 11.84 5.99
CA SER A 99 6.55 10.38 5.96
C SER A 99 5.94 9.75 7.21
N THR A 100 5.59 8.47 7.12
CA THR A 100 5.34 7.63 8.29
C THR A 100 6.59 7.55 9.17
N ARG A 101 6.40 7.62 10.49
CA ARG A 101 7.46 7.39 11.48
C ARG A 101 7.98 5.96 11.40
N MET A 102 9.22 5.75 11.83
CA MET A 102 9.79 4.43 12.02
C MET A 102 8.90 3.54 12.90
N LEU A 103 8.72 2.28 12.48
CA LEU A 103 7.89 1.28 13.16
C LEU A 103 6.43 1.69 13.43
N THR A 104 5.88 2.56 12.59
CA THR A 104 4.45 2.90 12.63
C THR A 104 3.59 1.69 12.31
N MET A 105 2.54 1.43 13.10
CA MET A 105 1.54 0.43 12.77
C MET A 105 0.68 0.93 11.59
N MET A 106 0.90 0.39 10.39
CA MET A 106 0.23 0.80 9.16
C MET A 106 -1.30 0.90 9.26
N PRO A 107 -2.04 -0.05 9.86
CA PRO A 107 -3.51 0.04 9.89
C PRO A 107 -4.03 1.03 10.94
N ARG A 108 -3.14 1.65 11.75
CA ARG A 108 -3.48 2.54 12.88
C ARG A 108 -2.77 3.89 12.79
N ILE A 109 -2.47 4.34 11.58
CA ILE A 109 -1.86 5.65 11.36
C ILE A 109 -2.79 6.77 11.84
N ASP A 110 -2.22 7.72 12.58
CA ASP A 110 -2.80 8.96 13.08
C ASP A 110 -1.82 10.13 12.93
N GLU A 111 -2.11 11.31 13.47
CA GLU A 111 -1.25 12.50 13.37
C GLU A 111 0.12 12.31 14.03
N ARG A 112 0.20 11.43 15.03
CA ARG A 112 1.43 11.14 15.80
C ARG A 112 2.30 10.12 15.12
N SER A 113 1.74 9.41 14.15
CA SER A 113 2.40 8.39 13.35
C SER A 113 3.24 8.99 12.21
N LEU A 114 3.24 10.31 12.06
CA LEU A 114 3.97 11.00 11.02
C LEU A 114 5.23 11.70 11.55
N VAL A 115 6.13 11.97 10.62
CA VAL A 115 7.31 12.82 10.75
C VAL A 115 7.39 13.71 9.52
N ALA A 116 7.93 14.91 9.68
CA ALA A 116 8.17 15.83 8.58
C ALA A 116 9.57 16.42 8.67
N GLY A 117 10.16 16.69 7.52
CA GLY A 117 11.48 17.28 7.38
C GLY A 117 11.58 18.03 6.05
N ARG A 118 12.78 18.53 5.72
CA ARG A 118 13.03 19.22 4.46
C ARG A 118 14.06 18.47 3.64
N LEU A 119 13.85 18.41 2.33
CA LEU A 119 14.77 17.78 1.39
C LEU A 119 16.20 18.27 1.61
N GLY A 120 17.12 17.35 1.86
CA GLY A 120 18.54 17.64 2.00
C GLY A 120 18.97 18.20 3.35
N MET A 121 18.04 18.36 4.31
CA MET A 121 18.34 18.80 5.69
C MET A 121 18.61 17.63 6.65
N GLY A 122 18.64 16.41 6.13
CA GLY A 122 18.82 15.18 6.92
C GLY A 122 17.51 14.65 7.51
N ALA A 123 17.60 13.46 8.10
CA ALA A 123 16.44 12.77 8.64
C ALA A 123 15.95 13.42 9.96
N PRO A 124 14.66 13.81 10.08
CA PRO A 124 14.11 14.32 11.32
C PRO A 124 14.04 13.22 12.38
N ARG A 125 13.84 13.61 13.64
CA ARG A 125 13.78 12.64 14.75
C ARG A 125 12.63 11.66 14.56
N GLY A 126 12.95 10.36 14.63
CA GLY A 126 11.97 9.28 14.46
C GLY A 126 11.67 8.92 13.00
N ALA A 127 12.35 9.55 12.04
CA ALA A 127 12.32 9.12 10.66
C ALA A 127 12.74 7.66 10.50
N ARG A 128 12.28 7.05 9.40
CA ARG A 128 12.63 5.70 8.99
C ARG A 128 14.09 5.62 8.55
N ASP A 129 14.65 4.41 8.60
CA ASP A 129 16.03 4.17 8.18
C ASP A 129 16.26 4.45 6.68
N ASP A 130 15.22 4.30 5.85
CA ASP A 130 15.25 4.59 4.42
C ASP A 130 14.92 6.06 4.07
N TRP A 131 14.92 6.98 5.04
CA TRP A 131 14.57 8.40 4.81
C TRP A 131 15.31 9.02 3.61
N ARG A 132 16.63 8.83 3.53
CA ARG A 132 17.44 9.39 2.43
C ARG A 132 17.02 8.82 1.07
N LEU A 133 16.61 7.56 1.01
CA LEU A 133 16.09 6.94 -0.20
C LEU A 133 14.73 7.55 -0.58
N LEU A 134 13.84 7.74 0.39
CA LEU A 134 12.56 8.42 0.15
C LEU A 134 12.77 9.84 -0.39
N GLU A 135 13.72 10.60 0.16
CA GLU A 135 14.05 11.95 -0.31
C GLU A 135 14.49 11.97 -1.79
N VAL A 136 15.46 11.13 -2.16
CA VAL A 136 15.97 11.14 -3.55
C VAL A 136 14.94 10.65 -4.56
N LEU A 137 14.08 9.69 -4.18
CA LEU A 137 13.00 9.20 -5.04
C LEU A 137 11.93 10.29 -5.23
N LEU A 138 11.50 10.96 -4.15
CA LEU A 138 10.55 12.07 -4.22
C LEU A 138 11.08 13.23 -5.04
N ALA A 139 12.34 13.62 -4.82
CA ALA A 139 13.00 14.67 -5.59
C ALA A 139 13.11 14.31 -7.08
N SER A 140 13.53 13.08 -7.40
CA SER A 140 13.63 12.58 -8.78
C SER A 140 12.28 12.63 -9.50
N VAL A 141 11.21 12.16 -8.85
CA VAL A 141 9.85 12.18 -9.41
C VAL A 141 9.37 13.60 -9.62
N SER A 142 9.50 14.47 -8.62
CA SER A 142 9.05 15.86 -8.71
C SER A 142 9.80 16.64 -9.78
N MET A 143 11.12 16.42 -9.92
CA MET A 143 11.92 17.02 -10.99
C MET A 143 11.52 16.52 -12.38
N ALA A 144 11.19 15.23 -12.52
CA ALA A 144 10.79 14.64 -13.79
C ALA A 144 9.39 15.09 -14.24
N THR A 145 8.47 15.31 -13.30
CA THR A 145 7.07 15.68 -13.61
C THR A 145 6.77 17.17 -13.47
N GLY A 146 7.63 17.93 -12.78
CA GLY A 146 7.37 19.32 -12.39
C GLY A 146 6.24 19.46 -11.36
N GLY A 147 5.88 18.36 -10.67
CA GLY A 147 4.65 18.27 -9.87
C GLY A 147 4.86 17.64 -8.49
N PRO A 148 3.74 17.33 -7.80
CA PRO A 148 3.79 16.61 -6.54
C PRO A 148 4.38 15.22 -6.72
N ALA A 149 4.89 14.65 -5.63
CA ALA A 149 5.48 13.33 -5.62
C ALA A 149 5.13 12.59 -4.34
N ALA A 150 4.96 11.28 -4.47
CA ALA A 150 4.73 10.34 -3.39
C ALA A 150 5.47 9.04 -3.67
N VAL A 151 5.78 8.31 -2.61
CA VAL A 151 6.44 7.01 -2.64
C VAL A 151 5.81 6.09 -1.60
N ILE A 152 5.64 4.83 -1.97
CA ILE A 152 5.26 3.74 -1.07
C ILE A 152 6.38 2.71 -1.10
N HIS A 153 6.91 2.42 0.07
CA HIS A 153 7.73 1.26 0.31
C HIS A 153 6.81 0.09 0.69
N ALA A 154 6.67 -0.87 -0.23
CA ALA A 154 5.86 -2.07 -0.09
C ALA A 154 6.76 -3.32 0.06
N HIS A 155 6.38 -4.22 0.97
CA HIS A 155 7.01 -5.52 1.16
C HIS A 155 6.12 -6.64 0.62
N GLY A 156 5.71 -6.51 -0.64
CA GLY A 156 4.92 -7.55 -1.30
C GLY A 156 5.69 -8.88 -1.34
N PRO A 157 5.10 -10.00 -0.92
CA PRO A 157 5.81 -11.28 -0.77
C PRO A 157 6.38 -11.80 -2.10
N TYR A 158 5.68 -11.64 -3.22
CA TYR A 158 6.12 -12.14 -4.52
C TYR A 158 7.24 -11.28 -5.11
N THR A 159 7.10 -9.95 -5.06
CA THR A 159 8.15 -9.04 -5.53
C THR A 159 9.43 -9.20 -4.71
N THR A 160 9.30 -9.28 -3.38
CA THR A 160 10.44 -9.47 -2.48
C THR A 160 11.08 -10.84 -2.66
N ALA A 161 10.29 -11.91 -2.77
CA ALA A 161 10.83 -13.25 -2.98
C ALA A 161 11.59 -13.36 -4.32
N MET A 162 11.02 -12.80 -5.40
CA MET A 162 11.70 -12.78 -6.69
C MET A 162 12.97 -11.92 -6.65
N SER A 163 12.95 -10.80 -5.94
CA SER A 163 14.15 -9.97 -5.79
C SER A 163 15.25 -10.68 -5.00
N CYS A 164 14.98 -11.72 -4.20
CA CYS A 164 16.04 -12.48 -3.53
C CYS A 164 16.85 -13.40 -4.47
N GLU A 165 16.44 -13.59 -5.73
CA GLU A 165 17.20 -14.37 -6.71
C GLU A 165 18.48 -13.64 -7.14
N LYS A 166 19.65 -14.14 -6.72
CA LYS A 166 20.95 -13.44 -6.84
C LYS A 166 21.28 -12.93 -8.24
N ASP A 167 20.99 -13.71 -9.27
CA ASP A 167 21.34 -13.37 -10.66
C ASP A 167 20.27 -12.52 -11.34
N LEU A 168 19.14 -12.27 -10.67
CA LEU A 168 18.05 -11.47 -11.20
C LEU A 168 18.28 -10.00 -10.91
N ILE A 169 18.45 -9.21 -11.98
CA ILE A 169 18.67 -7.74 -11.90
C ILE A 169 17.46 -6.94 -12.39
N VAL A 170 16.51 -7.59 -13.08
CA VAL A 170 15.32 -6.96 -13.64
C VAL A 170 14.12 -7.86 -13.40
N LEU A 171 13.05 -7.28 -12.87
CA LEU A 171 11.74 -7.90 -12.83
C LEU A 171 10.93 -7.47 -14.05
N GLN A 172 10.44 -8.44 -14.81
CA GLN A 172 9.66 -8.20 -16.02
C GLN A 172 8.26 -8.80 -15.87
N PRO A 173 7.20 -7.97 -15.82
CA PRO A 173 5.83 -8.45 -15.88
C PRO A 173 5.60 -9.30 -17.12
N ILE A 174 4.94 -10.45 -16.95
CA ILE A 174 4.55 -11.33 -18.05
C ILE A 174 3.08 -11.12 -18.47
N ASP A 175 2.26 -10.56 -17.58
CA ASP A 175 0.86 -10.27 -17.83
C ASP A 175 0.68 -8.99 -18.68
N ALA A 176 -0.46 -8.89 -19.36
CA ALA A 176 -0.73 -7.81 -20.31
C ALA A 176 -0.80 -6.42 -19.65
N ILE A 177 -1.32 -6.33 -18.43
CA ILE A 177 -1.52 -5.06 -17.73
C ILE A 177 -0.20 -4.52 -17.21
N GLY A 178 0.61 -5.35 -16.55
CA GLY A 178 1.95 -5.01 -16.06
C GLY A 178 2.89 -4.62 -17.20
N LYS A 179 2.87 -5.36 -18.32
CA LYS A 179 3.65 -5.00 -19.52
C LYS A 179 3.31 -3.61 -20.04
N LYS A 180 2.02 -3.25 -20.05
CA LYS A 180 1.53 -1.98 -20.61
C LYS A 180 1.77 -0.79 -19.68
N HIS A 181 1.56 -0.95 -18.38
CA HIS A 181 1.48 0.20 -17.45
C HIS A 181 2.68 0.33 -16.51
N ILE A 182 3.37 -0.77 -16.19
CA ILE A 182 4.53 -0.78 -15.30
C ILE A 182 5.83 -0.89 -16.09
N GLY A 183 5.89 -1.84 -17.04
CA GLY A 183 7.12 -2.14 -17.77
C GLY A 183 8.14 -2.89 -16.92
N ARG A 184 9.42 -2.73 -17.24
CA ARG A 184 10.52 -3.38 -16.51
C ARG A 184 10.80 -2.67 -15.19
N ILE A 185 11.09 -3.42 -14.14
CA ILE A 185 11.45 -2.89 -12.82
C ILE A 185 12.86 -3.32 -12.51
N ILE A 186 13.74 -2.38 -12.19
CA ILE A 186 15.15 -2.66 -11.93
C ILE A 186 15.33 -3.01 -10.44
N ILE A 187 16.14 -4.04 -10.17
CA ILE A 187 16.55 -4.42 -8.82
C ILE A 187 17.89 -3.76 -8.52
N VAL A 188 17.99 -3.14 -7.34
CA VAL A 188 19.21 -2.51 -6.83
C VAL A 188 19.65 -3.24 -5.56
N GLU A 189 20.96 -3.45 -5.43
CA GLU A 189 21.54 -4.01 -4.21
C GLU A 189 21.64 -2.92 -3.13
N PRO A 190 21.21 -3.18 -1.89
CA PRO A 190 21.51 -2.28 -0.79
C PRO A 190 23.03 -2.24 -0.54
N ASP A 191 23.57 -1.04 -0.28
CA ASP A 191 24.97 -0.85 0.10
C ASP A 191 25.06 0.02 1.36
N ASP A 192 25.36 -0.63 2.49
CA ASP A 192 25.52 0.04 3.78
C ASP A 192 26.89 0.73 3.93
N GLN A 193 27.85 0.45 3.05
CA GLN A 193 29.19 1.05 3.08
C GLN A 193 29.25 2.32 2.23
N ASP A 194 28.59 2.33 1.07
CA ASP A 194 28.49 3.48 0.17
C ASP A 194 27.02 3.85 -0.11
N GLN A 195 26.41 4.51 0.88
CA GLN A 195 25.03 4.95 0.80
C GLN A 195 24.81 5.92 -0.38
N ASP A 196 25.79 6.77 -0.71
CA ASP A 196 25.62 7.77 -1.78
C ASP A 196 25.63 7.11 -3.17
N ALA A 197 26.47 6.09 -3.39
CA ALA A 197 26.42 5.29 -4.61
C ALA A 197 25.10 4.52 -4.74
N PHE A 198 24.64 3.90 -3.65
CA PHE A 198 23.34 3.21 -3.61
C PHE A 198 22.17 4.13 -3.99
N LEU A 199 22.12 5.34 -3.41
CA LEU A 199 21.07 6.31 -3.69
C LEU A 199 21.06 6.74 -5.17
N ARG A 200 22.24 6.94 -5.78
CA ARG A 200 22.34 7.24 -7.22
C ARG A 200 21.85 6.08 -8.08
N GLN A 201 22.27 4.86 -7.77
CA GLN A 201 21.82 3.66 -8.46
C GLN A 201 20.30 3.48 -8.36
N ALA A 202 19.71 3.74 -7.20
CA ALA A 202 18.25 3.68 -7.02
C ALA A 202 17.50 4.67 -7.91
N VAL A 203 18.00 5.91 -8.04
CA VAL A 203 17.42 6.93 -8.93
C VAL A 203 17.58 6.56 -10.40
N GLU A 204 18.76 6.11 -10.81
CA GLU A 204 19.03 5.65 -12.18
C GLU A 204 18.15 4.44 -12.55
N ALA A 205 18.04 3.48 -11.65
CA ALA A 205 17.18 2.31 -11.76
C ALA A 205 15.71 2.70 -11.93
N LEU A 206 15.22 3.64 -11.11
CA LEU A 206 13.86 4.17 -11.22
C LEU A 206 13.62 4.81 -12.60
N GLN A 207 14.57 5.61 -13.09
CA GLN A 207 14.47 6.25 -14.41
C GLN A 207 14.49 5.23 -15.56
N GLN A 208 15.42 4.26 -15.51
CA GLN A 208 15.52 3.19 -16.49
C GLN A 208 14.30 2.26 -16.52
N GLY A 209 13.63 2.11 -15.37
CA GLY A 209 12.38 1.37 -15.17
C GLY A 209 11.10 2.17 -15.49
N GLY A 210 11.21 3.37 -16.06
CA GLY A 210 10.05 4.14 -16.51
C GLY A 210 9.32 4.93 -15.41
N MET A 211 10.00 5.23 -14.29
CA MET A 211 9.48 6.08 -13.20
C MET A 211 8.18 5.54 -12.58
N ARG A 212 8.15 4.24 -12.28
CA ARG A 212 7.02 3.57 -11.60
C ARG A 212 7.44 2.93 -10.30
N CYS A 213 8.52 2.17 -10.34
CA CYS A 213 9.00 1.42 -9.19
C CYS A 213 10.49 1.10 -9.32
N VAL A 214 11.19 1.05 -8.20
CA VAL A 214 12.50 0.43 -8.05
C VAL A 214 12.42 -0.60 -6.93
N VAL A 215 13.10 -1.74 -7.07
CA VAL A 215 13.12 -2.79 -6.04
C VAL A 215 14.47 -2.82 -5.39
N VAL A 216 14.51 -2.76 -4.06
CA VAL A 216 15.73 -3.00 -3.29
C VAL A 216 15.76 -4.46 -2.90
N ARG A 217 16.82 -5.17 -3.28
CA ARG A 217 16.93 -6.62 -3.09
C ARG A 217 16.68 -7.01 -1.63
N GLY A 218 15.77 -7.96 -1.43
CA GLY A 218 15.40 -8.47 -0.10
C GLY A 218 14.68 -7.47 0.82
N HIS A 219 14.51 -6.22 0.40
CA HIS A 219 13.85 -5.18 1.20
C HIS A 219 12.45 -4.89 0.68
N GLY A 220 12.22 -4.95 -0.63
CA GLY A 220 10.90 -4.76 -1.21
C GLY A 220 10.90 -3.71 -2.33
N ALA A 221 9.72 -3.23 -2.66
CA ALA A 221 9.46 -2.32 -3.77
C ALA A 221 9.23 -0.89 -3.27
N TYR A 222 9.86 0.08 -3.92
CA TYR A 222 9.60 1.50 -3.76
C TYR A 222 8.86 1.98 -5.00
N ALA A 223 7.54 2.04 -4.90
CA ALA A 223 6.67 2.52 -5.98
C ALA A 223 6.43 4.02 -5.82
N VAL A 224 6.48 4.76 -6.92
CA VAL A 224 6.36 6.22 -6.93
C VAL A 224 5.13 6.67 -7.71
N GLY A 225 4.63 7.86 -7.40
CA GLY A 225 3.51 8.50 -8.10
C GLY A 225 3.42 9.99 -7.79
N ALA A 226 2.44 10.66 -8.37
CA ALA A 226 2.12 12.06 -8.09
C ALA A 226 1.52 12.23 -6.68
N ASP A 227 0.81 11.20 -6.20
CA ASP A 227 0.18 11.13 -4.89
C ASP A 227 0.25 9.69 -4.34
N LEU A 228 -0.14 9.52 -3.08
CA LEU A 228 -0.10 8.21 -2.41
C LEU A 228 -0.98 7.18 -3.13
N THR A 229 -2.09 7.58 -3.74
CA THR A 229 -3.01 6.68 -4.46
C THR A 229 -2.35 6.11 -5.71
N GLN A 230 -1.67 6.95 -6.49
CA GLN A 230 -0.94 6.51 -7.67
C GLN A 230 0.28 5.65 -7.29
N ALA A 231 1.02 6.02 -6.24
CA ALA A 231 2.12 5.20 -5.73
C ALA A 231 1.63 3.81 -5.27
N TRP A 232 0.48 3.75 -4.59
CA TRP A 232 -0.18 2.50 -4.21
C TRP A 232 -0.62 1.68 -5.42
N SER A 233 -1.28 2.31 -6.39
CA SER A 233 -1.67 1.61 -7.62
C SER A 233 -0.47 0.97 -8.30
N ASN A 234 0.67 1.68 -8.38
CA ASN A 234 1.90 1.14 -8.94
C ASN A 234 2.45 -0.02 -8.11
N ALA A 235 2.46 0.09 -6.77
CA ALA A 235 2.89 -1.00 -5.88
C ALA A 235 2.02 -2.26 -6.04
N SER A 236 0.69 -2.10 -6.02
CA SER A 236 -0.27 -3.20 -6.17
C SER A 236 -0.13 -3.90 -7.51
N MET A 237 0.05 -3.13 -8.59
CA MET A 237 0.25 -3.67 -9.93
C MET A 237 1.58 -4.43 -10.05
N VAL A 238 2.67 -3.89 -9.51
CA VAL A 238 3.97 -4.59 -9.46
C VAL A 238 3.80 -5.92 -8.74
N GLU A 239 3.23 -5.92 -7.54
CA GLU A 239 3.08 -7.14 -6.74
C GLU A 239 2.19 -8.17 -7.42
N HIS A 240 1.07 -7.74 -8.02
CA HIS A 240 0.21 -8.61 -8.80
C HIS A 240 0.96 -9.24 -10.00
N SER A 241 1.67 -8.42 -10.77
CA SER A 241 2.46 -8.90 -11.91
C SER A 241 3.54 -9.89 -11.48
N MET A 242 4.20 -9.66 -10.34
CA MET A 242 5.21 -10.58 -9.82
C MET A 242 4.61 -11.86 -9.29
N ARG A 243 3.42 -11.81 -8.68
CA ARG A 243 2.64 -13.02 -8.35
C ARG A 243 2.36 -13.85 -9.59
N VAL A 244 1.89 -13.21 -10.67
CA VAL A 244 1.60 -13.89 -11.94
C VAL A 244 2.88 -14.43 -12.59
N ALA A 245 4.03 -13.77 -12.44
CA ALA A 245 5.32 -14.27 -12.93
C ALA A 245 5.87 -15.43 -12.08
N MET A 246 5.68 -15.39 -10.76
CA MET A 246 6.24 -16.37 -9.83
C MET A 246 5.51 -17.71 -9.89
N LEU A 247 4.18 -17.71 -9.97
CA LEU A 247 3.37 -18.95 -9.92
C LEU A 247 3.71 -19.94 -11.07
N PRO A 248 3.80 -19.53 -12.34
CA PRO A 248 4.23 -20.41 -13.43
C PRO A 248 5.66 -20.91 -13.24
N ARG A 249 6.55 -20.06 -12.73
CA ARG A 249 7.94 -20.40 -12.47
C ARG A 249 8.08 -21.46 -11.38
N GLN A 250 7.28 -21.38 -10.31
CA GLN A 250 7.17 -22.41 -9.27
C GLN A 250 6.60 -23.72 -9.82
N ALA A 251 5.68 -23.64 -10.78
CA ALA A 251 5.05 -24.81 -11.42
C ALA A 251 5.85 -25.36 -12.62
N ASN A 252 7.03 -24.81 -12.94
CA ASN A 252 7.82 -25.16 -14.13
C ASN A 252 7.03 -25.08 -15.46
N LEU A 253 6.10 -24.13 -15.55
CA LEU A 253 5.37 -23.85 -16.78
C LEU A 253 6.23 -23.03 -17.74
N LYS A 254 6.13 -23.30 -19.04
CA LYS A 254 6.75 -22.47 -20.07
C LYS A 254 5.87 -21.24 -20.29
N THR A 255 6.43 -20.06 -20.02
CA THR A 255 5.79 -18.74 -20.19
C THR A 255 6.57 -17.86 -21.13
#